data_AF-A0A662RIV5-F1
#
_entry.id   AF-A0A662RIV5-F1
#
_cell.length_a   1.000
_cell.length_b   1.000
_cell.length_c   1.000
_cell.angle_alpha   90.00
_cell.angle_beta   90.00
_cell.angle_gamma   90.00
#
_symmetry.space_group_name_H-M   'P 1'
#
loop_
_entity.id
_entity.type
_entity.pdbx_description
1 polymer ?
#
loop_
_entity_poly.entity_id
_entity_poly.type
_entity_poly.pdbx_seq_one_letter_code
_entity_poly.pdbx_strand_id
1 'polypeptide(L)'
;MFDEKDAGCKMTEQKGKGMFAVTGIITLMLLIIGIITTSAAPPAKPHTVYGFVFDSDKKPVSEEQVILLNPDTGDSLQTATAKDGSYTFELANLPHQYKNGDLL
;
A
#
# COMPACT_ATOMS: atom_id res chain seq x y z
N MET A 1 -11.88 26.32 -81.91
CA MET A 1 -13.21 26.71 -81.42
C MET A 1 -13.03 27.07 -79.95
N PHE A 2 -13.04 28.36 -79.63
CA PHE A 2 -13.29 28.84 -78.27
C PHE A 2 -14.72 28.43 -77.88
N ASP A 3 -14.95 28.05 -76.62
CA ASP A 3 -15.81 28.86 -75.74
C ASP A 3 -15.82 28.29 -74.30
N GLU A 4 -15.59 29.21 -73.38
CA GLU A 4 -15.77 29.14 -71.95
C GLU A 4 -17.25 29.27 -71.62
N LYS A 5 -17.81 28.42 -70.75
CA LYS A 5 -18.97 28.82 -69.93
C LYS A 5 -19.02 28.10 -68.59
N ASP A 6 -19.10 28.96 -67.59
CA ASP A 6 -19.16 28.74 -66.16
C ASP A 6 -20.30 27.87 -65.63
N ALA A 7 -20.08 27.48 -64.37
CA ALA A 7 -21.02 27.60 -63.25
C ALA A 7 -21.59 26.28 -62.71
N GLY A 8 -21.25 26.01 -61.45
CA GLY A 8 -22.01 25.09 -60.62
C GLY A 8 -21.23 24.51 -59.45
N CYS A 9 -20.72 25.34 -58.55
CA CYS A 9 -20.30 24.90 -57.22
C CYS A 9 -21.51 24.23 -56.52
N LYS A 10 -21.52 22.90 -56.43
CA LYS A 10 -22.45 22.18 -55.57
C LYS A 10 -21.87 22.09 -54.17
N MET A 11 -22.24 23.07 -53.37
CA MET A 11 -22.26 23.00 -51.92
C MET A 11 -23.12 21.80 -51.50
N THR A 12 -22.51 20.73 -51.01
CA THR A 12 -23.23 19.70 -50.26
C THR A 12 -23.08 19.98 -48.77
N GLU A 13 -24.16 20.52 -48.24
CA GLU A 13 -24.51 20.70 -46.83
C GLU A 13 -24.19 19.44 -45.99
N GLN A 14 -23.21 19.54 -45.10
CA GLN A 14 -23.01 18.60 -44.00
C GLN A 14 -24.13 18.82 -42.97
N LYS A 15 -25.25 18.16 -43.21
CA LYS A 15 -26.43 18.18 -42.36
C LYS A 15 -26.10 17.52 -41.01
N GLY A 16 -26.28 18.32 -39.96
CA GLY A 16 -25.86 18.10 -38.57
C GLY A 16 -25.92 16.66 -38.05
N LYS A 17 -24.78 16.21 -37.50
CA LYS A 17 -24.68 15.08 -36.55
C LYS A 17 -23.75 15.42 -35.38
N GLY A 18 -23.67 16.70 -35.00
CA GLY A 18 -22.73 17.16 -33.97
C GLY A 18 -23.21 17.07 -32.52
N MET A 19 -24.52 16.89 -32.27
CA MET A 19 -25.05 17.14 -30.91
C MET A 19 -25.16 15.90 -30.00
N PHE A 20 -25.18 14.68 -30.56
CA PHE A 20 -25.41 13.46 -29.76
C PHE A 20 -24.16 12.60 -29.52
N ALA A 21 -23.11 12.75 -30.34
CA ALA A 21 -21.87 12.00 -30.18
C ALA A 21 -20.97 12.59 -29.09
N VAL A 22 -20.96 13.92 -28.93
CA VAL A 22 -20.07 14.63 -27.99
C VAL A 22 -20.51 14.43 -26.54
N THR A 23 -21.83 14.44 -26.28
CA THR A 23 -22.42 14.21 -24.96
C THR A 23 -22.23 12.78 -24.46
N GLY A 24 -22.30 11.78 -25.36
CA GLY A 24 -22.04 10.36 -25.02
C GLY A 24 -20.57 10.05 -24.73
N ILE A 25 -19.63 10.73 -25.41
CA ILE A 25 -18.19 10.57 -25.16
C ILE A 25 -17.79 11.25 -23.85
N ILE A 26 -18.38 12.41 -23.51
CA ILE A 26 -18.11 13.12 -22.25
C ILE A 26 -18.66 12.34 -21.04
N THR A 27 -19.87 11.76 -21.13
CA THR A 27 -20.41 10.92 -20.04
C THR A 27 -19.69 9.58 -19.92
N LEU A 28 -19.22 8.99 -21.03
CA LEU A 28 -18.38 7.80 -20.99
C LEU A 28 -16.99 8.10 -20.39
N MET A 29 -16.36 9.23 -20.72
CA MET A 29 -15.07 9.65 -20.14
C MET A 29 -15.16 9.96 -18.64
N LEU A 30 -16.25 10.57 -18.17
CA LEU A 30 -16.48 10.82 -16.73
C LEU A 30 -16.73 9.53 -15.93
N LEU A 31 -17.25 8.47 -16.57
CA LEU A 31 -17.44 7.16 -15.94
C LEU A 31 -16.11 6.42 -15.69
N ILE A 32 -15.08 6.66 -16.52
CA ILE A 32 -13.76 6.01 -16.40
C ILE A 32 -12.84 6.71 -15.39
N ILE A 33 -13.08 8.00 -15.10
CA ILE A 33 -12.26 8.80 -14.16
C ILE A 33 -12.66 8.56 -12.70
N GLY A 34 -13.83 7.95 -12.45
CA GLY A 34 -14.42 7.84 -11.11
C GLY A 34 -13.91 6.72 -10.20
N ILE A 35 -13.02 5.81 -10.64
CA ILE A 35 -12.69 4.61 -9.84
C ILE A 35 -11.20 4.30 -9.83
N ILE A 36 -10.37 5.19 -9.27
CA ILE A 36 -9.09 4.75 -8.70
C ILE A 36 -8.82 5.47 -7.38
N THR A 37 -9.75 5.34 -6.41
CA THR A 37 -9.39 5.61 -5.02
C THR A 37 -8.62 4.42 -4.49
N THR A 38 -7.30 4.41 -4.65
CA THR A 38 -6.44 3.46 -3.91
C THR A 38 -6.44 3.89 -2.44
N SER A 39 -7.38 3.37 -1.64
CA SER A 39 -7.28 3.51 -0.19
C SER A 39 -6.12 2.62 0.28
N ALA A 40 -4.96 3.22 0.54
CA ALA A 40 -3.91 2.54 1.30
C ALA A 40 -4.46 2.27 2.70
N ALA A 41 -4.48 1.00 3.12
CA ALA A 41 -4.78 0.68 4.51
C ALA A 41 -3.76 1.41 5.40
N PRO A 42 -4.18 1.98 6.54
CA PRO A 42 -3.24 2.55 7.49
C PRO A 42 -2.21 1.47 7.87
N PRO A 43 -0.92 1.84 8.04
CA PRO A 43 0.09 0.87 8.44
C PRO A 43 -0.35 0.20 9.74
N ALA A 44 -0.18 -1.12 9.81
CA ALA A 44 -0.45 -1.86 11.05
C ALA A 44 0.37 -1.22 12.18
N LYS A 45 -0.24 -1.05 13.35
CA LYS A 45 0.51 -0.56 14.52
C LYS A 45 1.57 -1.61 14.87
N PRO A 46 2.86 -1.25 14.92
CA PRO A 46 3.89 -2.18 15.32
C PRO A 46 3.70 -2.56 16.80
N HIS A 47 3.88 -3.83 17.11
CA HIS A 47 3.81 -4.35 18.46
C HIS A 47 5.20 -4.82 18.84
N THR A 48 6.06 -3.86 19.21
CA THR A 48 7.49 -4.12 19.37
C THR A 48 7.87 -4.25 20.84
N VAL A 49 8.54 -5.34 21.20
CA VAL A 49 9.23 -5.50 22.50
C VAL A 49 10.72 -5.34 22.26
N TYR A 50 11.37 -4.45 23.01
CA TYR A 50 12.80 -4.20 22.87
C TYR A 50 13.45 -4.00 24.24
N GLY A 51 14.75 -4.23 24.32
CA GLY A 51 15.51 -4.11 25.54
C GLY A 51 17.01 -4.24 25.32
N PHE A 52 17.75 -4.27 26.43
CA PHE A 52 19.20 -4.42 26.46
C PHE A 52 19.58 -5.46 27.50
N VAL A 53 20.59 -6.29 27.18
CA VAL A 53 21.14 -7.29 28.10
C VAL A 53 22.55 -6.88 28.52
N PHE A 54 22.79 -6.84 29.83
CA PHE A 54 24.08 -6.52 30.42
C PHE A 54 24.52 -7.62 31.38
N ASP A 55 25.83 -7.82 31.50
CA ASP A 55 26.43 -8.71 32.50
C ASP A 55 26.49 -8.05 33.90
N SER A 56 27.05 -8.77 34.88
CA SER A 56 27.23 -8.25 36.25
C SER A 56 28.14 -7.03 36.35
N ASP A 57 29.03 -6.84 35.38
CA ASP A 57 29.95 -5.70 35.29
C ASP A 57 29.37 -4.52 34.50
N LYS A 58 28.08 -4.61 34.11
CA LYS A 58 27.35 -3.62 33.29
C LYS A 58 27.89 -3.49 31.86
N LYS A 59 28.55 -4.52 31.33
CA LYS A 59 28.95 -4.56 29.91
C LYS A 59 27.84 -5.18 29.07
N PRO A 60 27.60 -4.67 27.85
CA PRO A 60 26.59 -5.24 26.97
C PRO A 60 26.98 -6.66 26.55
N VAL A 61 25.99 -7.54 26.50
CA VAL A 61 26.16 -8.94 26.12
C VAL A 61 25.70 -9.11 24.67
N SER A 62 26.59 -9.54 23.78
CA SER A 62 26.35 -9.65 22.34
C SER A 62 26.25 -11.10 21.89
N GLU A 63 25.49 -11.35 20.81
CA GLU A 63 25.32 -12.66 20.16
C GLU A 63 24.66 -13.73 21.04
N GLU A 64 24.02 -13.33 22.14
CA GLU A 64 23.32 -14.25 23.04
C GLU A 64 21.84 -14.36 22.70
N GLN A 65 21.29 -15.57 22.87
CA GLN A 65 19.90 -15.85 22.54
C GLN A 65 18.95 -15.29 23.60
N VAL A 66 17.98 -14.49 23.14
CA VAL A 66 16.83 -14.04 23.92
C VAL A 66 15.59 -14.77 23.42
N ILE A 67 14.77 -15.26 24.34
CA ILE A 67 13.52 -15.96 24.05
C ILE A 67 12.38 -15.16 24.67
N LEU A 68 11.40 -14.79 23.85
CA LEU A 68 10.11 -14.25 24.29
C LEU A 68 9.09 -15.38 24.23
N LEU A 69 8.35 -15.58 25.32
CA LEU A 69 7.37 -16.67 25.47
C LEU A 69 6.01 -16.06 25.82
N ASN A 70 4.98 -16.35 25.03
CA ASN A 70 3.60 -16.14 25.45
C ASN A 70 3.16 -17.39 26.25
N PRO A 71 2.94 -17.28 27.58
CA PRO A 71 2.60 -18.42 28.42
C PRO A 71 1.16 -18.91 28.19
N ASP A 72 0.28 -18.08 27.63
CA ASP A 72 -1.13 -18.43 27.39
C ASP A 72 -1.27 -19.35 26.17
N THR A 73 -0.44 -19.14 25.13
CA THR A 73 -0.47 -19.95 23.90
C THR A 73 0.69 -20.95 23.80
N GLY A 74 1.78 -20.73 24.55
CA GLY A 74 3.04 -21.48 24.40
C GLY A 74 3.90 -21.02 23.22
N ASP A 75 3.49 -19.96 22.51
CA ASP A 75 4.25 -19.42 21.39
C ASP A 75 5.55 -18.78 21.86
N SER A 76 6.59 -18.88 21.04
CA SER A 76 7.84 -18.17 21.32
C SER A 76 8.45 -17.53 20.09
N LEU A 77 9.17 -16.44 20.33
CA LEU A 77 10.08 -15.81 19.37
C LEU A 77 11.49 -15.86 19.94
N GLN A 78 12.47 -15.94 19.04
CA GLN A 78 13.88 -15.97 19.40
C GLN A 78 14.64 -14.95 18.57
N THR A 79 15.59 -14.28 19.20
CA THR A 79 16.53 -13.37 18.54
C THR A 79 17.87 -13.41 19.26
N ALA A 80 18.92 -12.92 18.61
CA ALA A 80 20.23 -12.74 19.25
C ALA A 80 20.43 -11.27 19.61
N THR A 81 21.12 -11.01 20.72
CA THR A 81 21.50 -9.65 21.09
C THR A 81 22.53 -9.07 20.11
N ALA A 82 22.41 -7.79 19.82
CA ALA A 82 23.38 -7.06 19.01
C ALA A 82 24.64 -6.70 19.83
N LYS A 83 25.63 -6.09 19.18
CA LYS A 83 26.92 -5.71 19.78
C LYS A 83 26.80 -4.75 20.98
N ASP A 84 25.75 -3.96 21.01
CA ASP A 84 25.41 -3.04 22.10
C ASP A 84 24.49 -3.68 23.17
N GLY A 85 24.23 -4.98 23.06
CA GLY A 85 23.35 -5.73 23.94
C GLY A 85 21.87 -5.58 23.64
N SER A 86 21.49 -4.82 22.60
CA SER A 86 20.10 -4.59 22.26
C SER A 86 19.44 -5.82 21.62
N TYR A 87 18.13 -5.96 21.84
CA TYR A 87 17.29 -6.93 21.13
C TYR A 87 15.94 -6.31 20.78
N THR A 88 15.25 -6.88 19.79
CA THR A 88 13.92 -6.45 19.38
C THR A 88 13.11 -7.64 18.87
N PHE A 89 11.83 -7.70 19.28
CA PHE A 89 10.83 -8.63 18.80
C PHE A 89 9.66 -7.86 18.19
N GLU A 90 9.17 -8.32 17.05
CA GLU A 90 7.89 -7.89 16.51
C GLU A 90 6.84 -8.94 16.86
N LEU A 91 5.89 -8.59 17.74
CA LEU A 91 4.89 -9.50 18.25
C LEU A 91 3.90 -9.96 17.18
N ALA A 92 3.78 -9.23 16.06
CA ALA A 92 3.04 -9.70 14.90
C ALA A 92 3.62 -11.00 14.28
N ASN A 93 4.87 -11.37 14.63
CA ASN A 93 5.48 -12.63 14.19
C ASN A 93 5.11 -13.84 15.07
N LEU A 94 4.37 -13.65 16.17
CA LEU A 94 3.89 -14.78 16.97
C LEU A 94 2.91 -15.64 16.15
N PRO A 95 3.01 -16.98 16.18
CA PRO A 95 2.14 -17.88 15.43
C PRO A 95 0.64 -17.63 15.62
N HIS A 96 0.19 -17.43 16.87
CA HIS A 96 -1.22 -17.17 17.17
C HIS A 96 -1.60 -15.68 17.15
N GLN A 97 -0.68 -14.83 16.70
CA GLN A 97 -0.74 -13.37 16.76
C GLN A 97 -0.88 -12.83 18.19
N TYR A 98 -0.37 -11.62 18.39
CA TYR A 98 -0.54 -10.92 19.66
C TYR A 98 -1.94 -10.34 19.81
N LYS A 99 -2.53 -10.46 21.01
CA LYS A 99 -3.74 -9.76 21.40
C LYS A 99 -3.44 -8.82 22.56
N ASN A 100 -4.10 -7.65 22.54
CA ASN A 100 -3.97 -6.69 23.64
C ASN A 100 -4.50 -7.32 24.94
N GLY A 101 -3.61 -7.47 25.92
CA GLY A 101 -3.88 -8.12 27.20
C GLY A 101 -3.22 -9.49 27.38
N ASP A 102 -2.58 -10.05 26.34
CA ASP A 102 -1.75 -11.25 26.49
C ASP A 102 -0.57 -10.98 27.43
N LEU A 103 -0.21 -11.99 28.25
CA LEU A 103 1.01 -11.97 29.04
C LEU A 103 2.22 -12.28 28.15
N LEU A 104 3.34 -11.60 28.37
CA LEU A 104 4.59 -11.72 27.60
C LEU A 104 5.81 -11.74 28.52
#